data_AF-A0A2N7VTG0-F1
#
_entry.id   AF-A0A2N7VTG0-F1
#
_cell.length_a   1.000
_cell.length_b   1.000
_cell.length_c   1.000
_cell.angle_alpha   90.00
_cell.angle_beta   90.00
_cell.angle_gamma   90.00
#
_symmetry.space_group_name_H-M   'P 1'
#
loop_
_entity.id
_entity.type
_entity.pdbx_description
1 polymer ?
#
loop_
_entity_poly.entity_id
_entity_poly.type
_entity_poly.pdbx_seq_one_letter_code
_entity_poly.pdbx_strand_id
1 'polypeptide(L)'
;MSTYDRRSSDMRDTHEGCSFDLSELSMLYGAAGLRTLLAVALDEFDCQHLAMDGALGSARWPRAAQALHRLTGTAAFFVSDERMLDPLSHAERALRLGDASLIDLTIPAARAALAAIRLALTGELSKSREAL
;
A
#
# COMPACT_ATOMS: atom_id res chain seq x y z
N MET A 1 -9.30 16.58 45.48
CA MET A 1 -8.36 17.40 44.67
C MET A 1 -7.41 16.45 43.96
N SER A 2 -7.26 16.60 42.64
CA SER A 2 -6.59 15.68 41.70
C SER A 2 -7.39 14.37 41.47
N THR A 3 -7.72 13.94 40.26
CA THR A 3 -7.01 13.79 38.97
C THR A 3 -8.09 13.73 37.87
N TYR A 4 -7.92 14.19 36.64
CA TYR A 4 -7.31 13.41 35.55
C TYR A 4 -7.19 14.29 34.29
N ASP A 5 -5.96 14.74 34.03
CA ASP A 5 -5.47 14.97 32.67
C ASP A 5 -5.32 13.59 32.01
N ARG A 6 -6.31 13.17 31.21
CA ARG A 6 -6.22 11.94 30.41
C ARG A 6 -7.05 12.05 29.13
N ARG A 7 -6.77 13.05 28.32
CA ARG A 7 -7.25 13.12 26.92
C ARG A 7 -6.15 13.61 25.97
N SER A 8 -4.96 13.03 26.06
CA SER A 8 -3.87 13.29 25.11
C SER A 8 -2.92 12.11 24.91
N SER A 9 -3.43 10.87 25.01
CA SER A 9 -2.59 9.68 24.85
C SER A 9 -3.37 8.49 24.29
N ASP A 10 -4.06 8.66 23.16
CA ASP A 10 -4.69 7.53 22.44
C ASP A 10 -4.85 7.78 20.93
N MET A 11 -3.87 8.44 20.30
CA MET A 11 -3.80 8.52 18.82
C MET A 11 -2.41 8.15 18.28
N ARG A 12 -1.68 7.28 18.98
CA ARG A 12 -0.38 6.75 18.51
C ARG A 12 -0.34 5.22 18.36
N ASP A 13 -1.43 4.52 18.64
CA ASP A 13 -1.54 3.07 18.49
C ASP A 13 -2.64 2.74 17.50
N THR A 14 -2.29 2.60 16.21
CA THR A 14 -2.97 1.78 15.16
C THR A 14 -2.35 2.06 13.78
N HIS A 15 -1.03 2.12 13.69
CA HIS A 15 -0.38 1.66 12.46
C HIS A 15 0.07 0.24 12.76
N GLU A 16 -0.89 -0.70 12.75
CA GLU A 16 -0.53 -2.10 12.54
C GLU A 16 0.24 -2.13 11.22
N GLY A 17 1.56 -2.18 11.34
CA GLY A 17 2.45 -2.01 10.20
C GLY A 17 2.17 -3.11 9.19
N CYS A 18 2.01 -2.72 7.93
CA CYS A 18 1.97 -3.68 6.83
C CYS A 18 3.23 -4.57 6.93
N SER A 19 3.02 -5.86 7.10
CA SER A 19 4.08 -6.87 7.24
C SER A 19 3.88 -7.94 6.20
N PHE A 20 4.98 -8.44 5.66
CA PHE A 20 4.99 -9.51 4.66
C PHE A 20 5.64 -10.76 5.25
N ASP A 21 4.98 -11.89 5.14
CA ASP A 21 5.65 -13.19 5.28
C ASP A 21 6.26 -13.58 3.93
N LEU A 22 7.57 -13.37 3.80
CA LEU A 22 8.33 -13.69 2.60
C LEU A 22 9.01 -15.06 2.66
N SER A 23 8.72 -15.88 3.68
CA SER A 23 9.42 -17.16 3.90
C SER A 23 9.28 -18.10 2.70
N GLU A 24 8.07 -18.25 2.15
CA GLU A 24 7.80 -19.08 0.98
C GLU A 24 8.51 -18.55 -0.28
N LEU A 25 8.43 -17.23 -0.52
CA LEU A 25 9.09 -16.58 -1.66
C LEU A 25 10.63 -16.70 -1.56
N SER A 26 11.18 -16.59 -0.36
CA SER A 26 12.62 -16.78 -0.10
C SER A 26 13.07 -18.20 -0.44
N MET A 27 12.28 -19.21 -0.09
CA MET A 27 12.58 -20.61 -0.43
C MET A 27 12.50 -20.86 -1.95
N LEU A 28 11.52 -20.28 -2.64
CA LEU A 28 11.30 -20.50 -4.07
C LEU A 28 12.34 -19.80 -4.95
N TYR A 29 12.67 -18.54 -4.65
CA TYR A 29 13.51 -17.69 -5.50
C TYR A 29 14.95 -17.55 -5.01
N GLY A 30 15.23 -17.95 -3.77
CA GLY A 30 16.49 -17.65 -3.08
C GLY A 30 16.66 -16.15 -2.81
N ALA A 31 17.69 -15.79 -2.05
CA ALA A 31 17.92 -14.40 -1.62
C ALA A 31 18.11 -13.42 -2.80
N ALA A 32 18.87 -13.82 -3.83
CA ALA A 32 19.09 -12.97 -4.99
C ALA A 32 17.83 -12.78 -5.85
N GLY A 33 17.05 -13.84 -6.03
CA GLY A 33 15.78 -13.78 -6.77
C GLY A 33 14.73 -12.96 -6.02
N LEU A 34 14.56 -13.18 -4.71
CA LEU A 34 13.64 -12.41 -3.87
C LEU A 34 13.98 -10.91 -3.88
N ARG A 35 15.25 -10.56 -3.77
CA ARG A 35 15.70 -9.15 -3.87
C ARG A 35 15.37 -8.52 -5.22
N THR A 36 15.55 -9.27 -6.31
CA THR A 36 15.19 -8.81 -7.66
C THR A 36 13.67 -8.60 -7.76
N LEU A 37 12.89 -9.53 -7.22
CA LEU A 37 11.44 -9.46 -7.20
C LEU A 37 10.93 -8.25 -6.41
N LEU A 38 11.48 -7.99 -5.22
CA LEU A 38 11.18 -6.81 -4.41
C LEU A 38 11.55 -5.52 -5.13
N ALA A 39 12.70 -5.47 -5.80
CA ALA A 39 13.12 -4.28 -6.55
C ALA A 39 12.19 -3.99 -7.75
N VAL A 40 11.82 -5.02 -8.51
CA VAL A 40 10.87 -4.89 -9.64
C VAL A 40 9.48 -4.49 -9.15
N ALA A 41 9.01 -5.09 -8.06
CA ALA A 41 7.72 -4.74 -7.47
C ALA A 41 7.69 -3.28 -6.99
N LEU A 42 8.77 -2.80 -6.35
CA LEU A 42 8.86 -1.42 -5.89
C LEU A 42 8.90 -0.41 -7.05
N ASP A 43 9.61 -0.73 -8.14
CA ASP A 43 9.66 0.11 -9.34
C ASP A 43 8.27 0.21 -10.03
N GLU A 44 7.60 -0.93 -10.23
CA GLU A 44 6.23 -0.96 -10.76
C GLU A 44 5.27 -0.20 -9.82
N PHE A 45 5.41 -0.40 -8.51
CA PHE A 45 4.58 0.28 -7.51
C PHE A 45 4.74 1.80 -7.60
N ASP A 46 5.97 2.31 -7.62
CA ASP A 46 6.24 3.75 -7.70
C ASP A 46 5.76 4.34 -9.04
N CYS A 47 5.94 3.61 -10.15
CA CYS A 47 5.44 4.02 -11.47
C CYS A 47 3.90 4.11 -11.50
N GLN A 48 3.19 3.10 -10.99
CA GLN A 48 1.73 3.12 -10.97
C GLN A 48 1.17 4.13 -9.98
N HIS A 49 1.85 4.36 -8.86
CA HIS A 49 1.44 5.40 -7.89
C HIS A 49 1.50 6.79 -8.53
N LEU A 50 2.56 7.11 -9.26
CA LEU A 50 2.67 8.35 -10.03
C LEU A 50 1.58 8.46 -11.11
N ALA A 51 1.30 7.38 -11.83
CA ALA A 51 0.24 7.34 -12.84
C ALA A 51 -1.16 7.57 -12.23
N MET A 52 -1.43 6.98 -11.07
CA MET A 52 -2.66 7.17 -10.30
C MET A 52 -2.82 8.64 -9.91
N ASP A 53 -1.79 9.24 -9.30
CA ASP A 53 -1.80 10.64 -8.87
C ASP A 53 -2.01 11.61 -10.03
N GLY A 54 -1.31 11.41 -11.15
CA GLY A 54 -1.50 12.20 -12.36
C GLY A 54 -2.87 12.01 -13.01
N ALA A 55 -3.51 10.85 -12.84
CA ALA A 55 -4.88 10.62 -13.31
C ALA A 55 -5.91 11.30 -12.40
N LEU A 56 -5.75 11.19 -11.07
CA LEU A 56 -6.59 11.84 -10.06
C LEU A 56 -6.57 13.36 -10.22
N GLY A 57 -5.38 13.97 -10.32
CA GLY A 57 -5.23 15.42 -10.50
C GLY A 57 -5.84 15.96 -11.80
N SER A 58 -6.09 15.09 -12.78
CA SER A 58 -6.75 15.44 -14.06
C SER A 58 -8.19 14.94 -14.15
N ALA A 59 -8.79 14.47 -13.05
CA ALA A 59 -10.13 13.88 -13.02
C ALA A 59 -10.36 12.70 -14.00
N ARG A 60 -9.30 11.96 -14.35
CA ARG A 60 -9.36 10.82 -15.28
C ARG A 60 -9.65 9.53 -14.51
N TRP A 61 -10.85 9.41 -13.95
CA TRP A 61 -11.22 8.33 -13.02
C TRP A 61 -10.97 6.91 -13.53
N PRO A 62 -11.30 6.55 -14.79
CA PRO A 62 -11.01 5.21 -15.29
C PRO A 62 -9.51 4.89 -15.33
N ARG A 63 -8.65 5.88 -15.62
CA ARG A 63 -7.20 5.70 -15.62
C ARG A 63 -6.65 5.59 -14.19
N ALA A 64 -7.18 6.38 -13.27
CA ALA A 64 -6.85 6.28 -11.86
C ALA A 64 -7.24 4.90 -11.30
N ALA A 65 -8.43 4.41 -11.63
CA ALA A 65 -8.89 3.07 -11.24
C ALA A 65 -7.97 1.98 -11.81
N GLN A 66 -7.56 2.09 -13.07
CA GLN A 66 -6.65 1.12 -13.69
C GLN A 66 -5.27 1.10 -13.01
N ALA A 67 -4.71 2.27 -12.70
CA ALA A 67 -3.44 2.36 -11.99
C ALA A 67 -3.56 1.79 -10.56
N LEU A 68 -4.63 2.13 -9.85
CA LEU A 68 -4.91 1.60 -8.52
C LEU A 68 -5.09 0.07 -8.53
N HIS A 69 -5.79 -0.47 -9.53
CA HIS A 69 -5.94 -1.91 -9.70
C HIS A 69 -4.58 -2.63 -9.83
N ARG A 70 -3.64 -2.03 -10.59
CA ARG A 70 -2.28 -2.57 -10.71
C ARG A 70 -1.51 -2.49 -9.40
N LEU A 71 -1.61 -1.38 -8.67
CA LEU A 71 -1.02 -1.25 -7.33
C LEU A 71 -1.54 -2.33 -6.38
N THR A 72 -2.86 -2.58 -6.38
CA THR A 72 -3.48 -3.65 -5.60
C THR A 72 -2.93 -5.01 -5.99
N GLY A 73 -2.81 -5.31 -7.29
CA GLY A 73 -2.23 -6.57 -7.78
C GLY A 73 -0.77 -6.77 -7.36
N THR A 74 0.06 -5.73 -7.45
CA THR A 74 1.45 -5.77 -6.97
C THR A 74 1.50 -6.01 -5.47
N ALA A 75 0.65 -5.35 -4.68
CA ALA A 75 0.60 -5.55 -3.23
C ALA A 75 0.08 -6.94 -2.83
N ALA A 76 -0.95 -7.44 -3.51
CA ALA A 76 -1.58 -8.74 -3.28
C ALA A 76 -0.59 -9.90 -3.33
N PHE A 77 0.49 -9.75 -4.09
CA PHE A 77 1.54 -10.77 -4.18
C PHE A 77 2.35 -10.93 -2.87
N PHE A 78 2.44 -9.89 -2.03
CA PHE A 78 3.30 -9.88 -0.84
C PHE A 78 2.52 -9.84 0.49
N VAL A 79 1.30 -9.29 0.49
CA VAL A 79 0.50 -9.17 1.71
C VAL A 79 0.07 -10.53 2.23
N SER A 80 0.21 -10.74 3.54
CA SER A 80 -0.29 -11.95 4.20
C SER A 80 -1.73 -11.80 4.69
N ASP A 81 -2.19 -10.57 4.94
CA ASP A 81 -3.59 -10.24 5.27
C ASP A 81 -4.22 -9.42 4.13
N GLU A 82 -5.13 -10.05 3.39
CA GLU A 82 -5.85 -9.42 2.28
C GLU A 82 -6.69 -8.21 2.73
N ARG A 83 -7.08 -8.11 4.00
CA ARG A 83 -7.84 -6.97 4.53
C ARG A 83 -7.08 -5.66 4.43
N MET A 84 -5.74 -5.71 4.37
CA MET A 84 -4.93 -4.51 4.11
C MET A 84 -5.21 -3.88 2.75
N LEU A 85 -5.81 -4.62 1.81
CA LEU A 85 -6.16 -4.15 0.47
C LEU A 85 -7.59 -3.59 0.38
N ASP A 86 -8.44 -3.75 1.41
CA ASP A 86 -9.82 -3.26 1.40
C ASP A 86 -9.94 -1.77 1.08
N PRO A 87 -9.09 -0.87 1.63
CA PRO A 87 -9.12 0.54 1.25
C PRO A 87 -8.87 0.78 -0.24
N LEU A 88 -8.00 -0.03 -0.86
CA LEU A 88 -7.70 0.07 -2.30
C LEU A 88 -8.90 -0.37 -3.12
N SER A 89 -9.52 -1.49 -2.75
CA SER A 89 -10.72 -2.03 -3.41
C SER A 89 -11.91 -1.05 -3.36
N HIS A 90 -12.13 -0.41 -2.21
CA HIS A 90 -13.18 0.61 -2.07
C HIS A 90 -12.92 1.84 -2.94
N ALA A 91 -11.70 2.35 -2.94
CA ALA A 91 -11.33 3.49 -3.79
C ALA A 91 -11.38 3.14 -5.28
N GLU A 92 -10.95 1.94 -5.68
CA GLU A 92 -11.05 1.48 -7.07
C GLU A 92 -12.50 1.46 -7.54
N ARG A 93 -13.41 0.94 -6.70
CA ARG A 93 -14.84 0.93 -6.99
C ARG A 93 -15.40 2.34 -7.12
N ALA A 94 -15.06 3.26 -6.22
CA ALA A 94 -15.48 4.66 -6.30
C ALA A 94 -15.01 5.33 -7.61
N LEU A 95 -13.75 5.11 -8.00
CA LEU A 95 -13.17 5.63 -9.24
C LEU A 95 -13.84 5.05 -10.48
N ARG A 96 -14.19 3.75 -10.49
CA ARG A 96 -14.92 3.12 -11.60
C ARG A 96 -16.34 3.69 -11.75
N LEU A 97 -16.97 4.07 -10.64
CA LEU A 97 -18.29 4.72 -10.65
C LEU A 97 -18.22 6.19 -11.04
N GLY A 98 -17.05 6.83 -10.91
CA GLY A 98 -16.87 8.25 -11.16
C GLY A 98 -17.62 9.15 -10.18
N ASP A 99 -17.96 8.63 -9.00
CA ASP A 99 -18.67 9.37 -7.96
C ASP A 99 -17.68 10.19 -7.12
N ALA A 100 -17.67 11.50 -7.34
CA ALA A 100 -16.76 12.43 -6.67
C ALA A 100 -16.87 12.36 -5.14
N SER A 101 -18.08 12.17 -4.59
CA SER A 101 -18.27 12.13 -3.13
C SER A 101 -17.64 10.87 -2.53
N LEU A 102 -17.82 9.73 -3.20
CA LEU A 102 -17.18 8.48 -2.78
C LEU A 102 -15.67 8.50 -3.01
N ILE A 103 -15.19 9.14 -4.08
CA ILE A 103 -13.76 9.30 -4.35
C ILE A 103 -13.11 10.11 -3.22
N ASP A 104 -13.66 11.27 -2.87
CA ASP A 104 -13.15 12.12 -1.80
C ASP A 104 -13.13 11.40 -0.44
N LEU A 105 -14.12 10.53 -0.20
CA LEU A 105 -14.20 9.73 1.02
C LEU A 105 -13.16 8.60 1.06
N THR A 106 -12.89 7.92 -0.06
CA THR A 106 -12.12 6.66 -0.08
C THR A 106 -10.63 6.84 -0.40
N ILE A 107 -10.26 7.84 -1.20
CA ILE A 107 -8.88 8.08 -1.63
C ILE A 107 -7.90 8.31 -0.46
N PRO A 108 -8.25 9.05 0.62
CA PRO A 108 -7.32 9.24 1.74
C PRO A 108 -6.89 7.92 2.40
N ALA A 109 -7.85 7.01 2.62
CA ALA A 109 -7.58 5.69 3.19
C ALA A 109 -6.74 4.82 2.24
N ALA A 110 -7.03 4.86 0.93
CA ALA A 110 -6.24 4.15 -0.07
C ALA A 110 -4.78 4.66 -0.10
N ARG A 111 -4.56 5.98 -0.03
CA ARG A 111 -3.21 6.56 0.04
C ARG A 111 -2.43 6.12 1.27
N ALA A 112 -3.08 6.09 2.44
CA ALA A 112 -2.45 5.61 3.67
C ALA A 112 -2.03 4.13 3.54
N ALA A 113 -2.91 3.29 2.98
CA ALA A 113 -2.60 1.89 2.71
C ALA A 113 -1.42 1.74 1.72
N LEU A 114 -1.43 2.48 0.61
CA LEU A 114 -0.33 2.47 -0.37
C LEU A 114 1.01 2.91 0.26
N ALA A 115 1.00 3.93 1.11
CA ALA A 115 2.19 4.39 1.82
C ALA A 115 2.75 3.29 2.76
N ALA A 116 1.86 2.60 3.50
CA ALA A 116 2.25 1.49 4.37
C ALA A 116 2.84 0.32 3.58
N ILE A 117 2.21 -0.06 2.46
CA ILE A 117 2.69 -1.13 1.57
C ILE A 117 4.06 -0.78 0.98
N ARG A 118 4.23 0.46 0.50
CA ARG A 118 5.50 0.94 -0.04
C ARG A 118 6.61 0.89 1.00
N LEU A 119 6.31 1.31 2.23
CA LEU A 119 7.25 1.27 3.35
C LEU A 119 7.66 -0.18 3.66
N ALA A 120 6.71 -1.12 3.68
CA ALA A 120 6.98 -2.54 3.88
C ALA A 120 7.88 -3.11 2.78
N LEU A 121 7.59 -2.85 1.50
CA LEU A 121 8.42 -3.29 0.37
C LEU A 121 9.85 -2.75 0.47
N THR A 122 9.99 -1.47 0.80
CA THR A 122 11.30 -0.82 0.98
C THR A 122 12.07 -1.41 2.15
N GLY A 123 11.37 -1.69 3.27
CA GLY A 123 11.95 -2.32 4.45
C GLY A 123 12.48 -3.71 4.14
N GLU A 124 11.69 -4.55 3.48
CA GLU A 124 12.12 -5.90 3.08
C GLU A 124 13.26 -5.88 2.06
N LEU A 125 13.24 -4.95 1.10
CA LEU A 125 14.35 -4.79 0.16
C LEU A 125 15.64 -4.40 0.90
N SER A 126 15.56 -3.54 1.91
CA SER A 126 16.72 -3.11 2.70
C SER A 126 17.30 -4.28 3.51
N LYS A 127 16.45 -5.03 4.23
CA LYS A 127 16.85 -6.24 4.97
C LYS A 127 17.51 -7.27 4.06
N SER A 128 17.00 -7.45 2.84
CA SER A 128 17.57 -8.39 1.86
C SER A 128 18.99 -8.02 1.39
N ARG A 129 19.40 -6.75 1.55
CA ARG A 129 20.75 -6.28 1.21
C ARG A 129 21.76 -6.50 2.34
N GLU A 130 21.30 -6.47 3.59
CA GLU A 130 22.14 -6.64 4.79
C GLU A 130 22.45 -8.10 5.12
N ALA A 131 21.70 -9.06 4.55
CA ALA A 131 21.89 -10.49 4.76
C ALA A 131 23.03 -11.12 3.91
N LEU A 132 23.90 -10.30 3.31
CA LEU A 132 25.06 -10.68 2.49
C LEU A 132 26.36 -10.26 3.17
#